data_AF-A0A3A8L7Y2-F1
#
_entry.id   AF-A0A3A8L7Y2-F1
#
_cell.length_a   1.000
_cell.length_b   1.000
_cell.length_c   1.000
_cell.angle_alpha   90.00
_cell.angle_beta   90.00
_cell.angle_gamma   90.00
#
_symmetry.space_group_name_H-M   'P 1'
#
loop_
_entity.id
_entity.type
_entity.pdbx_description
1 polymer ?
#
loop_
_entity_poly.entity_id
_entity_poly.type
_entity_poly.pdbx_seq_one_letter_code
_entity_poly.pdbx_strand_id
1 'polypeptide(L)'
;MSPPRGYDPKHPPGKPAGKARPGRKGKWAGPASTLTYAIQTELVTQLRKGATKRIAAGLAGTTEGRLQNWLRRGREAIEAGKRSRYTEFVQEVERAEASYQMTLVEASTDAITDKDINDKVIRWRLAVAAPKDFTVPREAAAPTGNGHGPMFEFITPDEARAKLDEKMTRFLEEYDQEARALAEPPPEADEGDEDEGDGS
;
A
#
# COMPACT_ATOMS: atom_id res chain seq x y z
N MET A 1 64.65 -7.04 -63.71
CA MET A 1 63.24 -6.80 -63.37
C MET A 1 63.08 -7.00 -61.87
N SER A 2 62.82 -5.93 -61.11
CA SER A 2 62.68 -6.02 -59.64
C SER A 2 61.32 -6.62 -59.28
N PRO A 3 61.25 -7.55 -58.31
CA PRO A 3 59.98 -8.09 -57.86
C PRO A 3 59.15 -6.99 -57.15
N PRO A 4 57.82 -7.03 -57.27
CA PRO A 4 56.93 -6.06 -56.64
C PRO A 4 57.12 -6.06 -55.12
N ARG A 5 57.25 -4.86 -54.55
CA ARG A 5 57.42 -4.63 -53.10
C ARG A 5 56.35 -5.40 -52.31
N GLY A 6 56.77 -6.26 -51.39
CA GLY A 6 55.89 -6.84 -50.36
C GLY A 6 55.81 -8.37 -50.31
N TYR A 7 56.50 -9.12 -51.18
CA TYR A 7 56.56 -10.58 -51.07
C TYR A 7 57.81 -11.03 -50.29
N ASP A 8 57.64 -11.35 -49.00
CA ASP A 8 58.66 -12.07 -48.22
C ASP A 8 58.40 -13.58 -48.34
N PRO A 9 59.28 -14.36 -49.00
CA PRO A 9 59.12 -15.81 -49.13
C PRO A 9 59.22 -16.55 -47.78
N LYS A 10 59.66 -15.90 -46.69
CA LYS A 10 59.68 -16.48 -45.34
C LYS A 10 58.39 -16.22 -44.54
N HIS A 11 57.52 -15.30 -44.99
CA HIS A 11 56.26 -14.96 -44.33
C HIS A 11 55.12 -15.06 -45.34
N PRO A 12 54.56 -16.27 -45.56
CA PRO A 12 53.40 -16.41 -46.44
C PRO A 12 52.25 -15.54 -45.90
N PRO A 13 51.51 -14.82 -46.77
CA PRO A 13 50.38 -14.01 -46.34
C PRO A 13 49.38 -14.90 -45.60
N GLY A 14 49.08 -14.51 -44.35
CA GLY A 14 48.23 -15.25 -43.44
C GLY A 14 46.92 -15.65 -44.09
N LYS A 15 46.48 -16.89 -43.84
CA LYS A 15 45.21 -17.44 -44.35
C LYS A 15 44.07 -16.43 -44.14
N PRO A 16 43.22 -16.18 -45.14
CA PRO A 16 42.07 -15.31 -44.97
C PRO A 16 41.20 -15.83 -43.83
N ALA A 17 40.76 -14.91 -42.96
CA ALA A 17 39.92 -15.19 -41.80
C ALA A 17 38.80 -16.17 -42.18
N GLY A 18 38.81 -17.34 -41.54
CA GLY A 18 37.86 -18.41 -41.82
C GLY A 18 36.43 -17.89 -41.74
N LYS A 19 35.64 -18.14 -42.80
CA LYS A 19 34.20 -17.91 -42.84
C LYS A 19 33.57 -18.41 -41.54
N ALA A 20 32.82 -17.52 -40.88
CA ALA A 20 32.04 -17.85 -39.69
C ALA A 20 31.23 -19.12 -39.96
N ARG A 21 31.44 -20.15 -39.12
CA ARG A 21 30.78 -21.45 -39.25
C ARG A 21 29.25 -21.27 -39.20
N PRO A 22 28.50 -21.61 -40.26
CA PRO A 22 27.06 -21.61 -40.21
C PRO A 22 26.64 -22.87 -39.44
N GLY A 23 25.87 -22.72 -38.36
CA GLY A 23 25.25 -23.88 -37.70
C GLY A 23 25.39 -24.03 -36.20
N ARG A 24 25.75 -22.99 -35.43
CA ARG A 24 25.38 -23.00 -34.00
C ARG A 24 23.87 -22.81 -33.90
N LYS A 25 23.13 -23.92 -33.85
CA LYS A 25 21.73 -23.97 -33.40
C LYS A 25 21.64 -23.09 -32.16
N GLY A 26 20.77 -22.07 -32.21
CA GLY A 26 20.65 -21.06 -31.17
C GLY A 26 20.49 -21.73 -29.82
N LYS A 27 21.58 -21.78 -29.05
CA LYS A 27 21.55 -22.16 -27.64
C LYS A 27 20.54 -21.20 -27.03
N TRP A 28 19.43 -21.69 -26.50
CA TRP A 28 18.38 -20.88 -25.88
C TRP A 28 19.03 -19.69 -25.20
N ALA A 29 18.85 -18.50 -25.79
CA ALA A 29 19.52 -17.32 -25.30
C ALA A 29 18.93 -17.10 -23.92
N GLY A 30 19.76 -17.29 -22.88
CA GLY A 30 19.36 -16.99 -21.52
C GLY A 30 18.91 -15.53 -21.41
N PRO A 31 18.27 -15.16 -20.30
CA PRO A 31 17.76 -13.81 -20.12
C PRO A 31 18.82 -12.76 -20.45
N ALA A 32 18.41 -11.70 -21.15
CA ALA A 32 19.33 -10.68 -21.59
C ALA A 32 20.08 -10.08 -20.40
N SER A 33 21.42 -10.15 -20.44
CA SER A 33 22.30 -9.75 -19.35
C SER A 33 22.77 -8.30 -19.44
N THR A 34 22.67 -7.72 -20.63
CA THR A 34 23.19 -6.38 -20.97
C THR A 34 22.03 -5.44 -21.29
N LEU A 35 22.07 -4.24 -20.72
CA LEU A 35 21.08 -3.20 -21.01
C LEU A 35 21.33 -2.62 -22.40
N THR A 36 20.60 -3.13 -23.39
CA THR A 36 20.57 -2.58 -24.75
C THR A 36 19.51 -1.50 -24.85
N TYR A 37 19.60 -0.64 -25.87
CA TYR A 37 18.60 0.39 -26.12
C TYR A 37 17.20 -0.20 -26.36
N ALA A 38 17.11 -1.31 -27.12
CA ALA A 38 15.84 -2.00 -27.35
C ALA A 38 15.18 -2.49 -26.05
N ILE A 39 15.97 -3.09 -25.15
CA ILE A 39 15.47 -3.55 -23.85
C ILE A 39 15.03 -2.37 -22.98
N GLN A 40 15.82 -1.30 -22.97
CA GLN A 40 15.49 -0.06 -22.25
C GLN A 40 14.15 0.52 -22.74
N THR A 41 13.98 0.69 -24.06
CA THR A 41 12.75 1.23 -24.64
C THR A 41 11.53 0.35 -24.32
N GLU A 42 11.68 -0.98 -24.41
CA GLU A 42 10.59 -1.91 -24.08
C GLU A 42 10.20 -1.82 -22.61
N LEU A 43 11.19 -1.84 -21.70
CA LEU A 43 10.96 -1.70 -20.26
C LEU A 43 10.20 -0.41 -19.93
N VAL A 44 10.68 0.73 -20.43
CA VAL A 44 10.07 2.05 -20.21
C VAL A 44 8.65 2.09 -20.78
N THR A 45 8.44 1.50 -21.95
CA THR A 45 7.11 1.42 -22.60
C THR A 45 6.12 0.62 -21.75
N GLN A 46 6.53 -0.53 -21.22
CA GLN A 46 5.66 -1.38 -20.40
C GLN A 46 5.40 -0.77 -19.02
N LEU A 47 6.40 -0.14 -18.40
CA LEU A 47 6.22 0.58 -17.13
C LEU A 47 5.26 1.76 -17.28
N ARG A 48 5.32 2.49 -18.41
CA ARG A 48 4.36 3.57 -18.71
C ARG A 48 2.92 3.07 -18.84
N LYS A 49 2.72 1.81 -19.25
CA LYS A 49 1.40 1.16 -19.28
C LYS A 49 0.93 0.64 -17.92
N GLY A 50 1.75 0.76 -16.88
CA GLY A 50 1.44 0.27 -15.53
C GLY A 50 1.80 -1.19 -15.28
N ALA A 51 2.63 -1.81 -16.14
CA ALA A 51 3.17 -3.13 -15.87
C ALA A 51 4.09 -3.10 -14.63
N THR A 52 4.07 -4.16 -13.83
CA THR A 52 5.04 -4.28 -12.73
C THR A 52 6.44 -4.53 -13.28
N LYS A 53 7.48 -4.20 -12.50
CA LYS A 53 8.89 -4.43 -12.88
C LYS A 53 9.16 -5.87 -13.31
N ARG A 54 8.54 -6.84 -12.64
CA ARG A 54 8.62 -8.26 -13.00
C ARG A 54 8.00 -8.56 -14.37
N ILE A 55 6.81 -8.03 -14.65
CA ILE A 55 6.12 -8.24 -15.93
C ILE A 55 6.89 -7.54 -17.06
N ALA A 56 7.27 -6.28 -16.86
CA ALA A 56 8.05 -5.52 -17.82
C ALA A 56 9.39 -6.23 -18.15
N ALA A 57 10.08 -6.75 -17.13
CA ALA A 57 11.31 -7.52 -17.34
C ALA A 57 11.07 -8.80 -18.15
N GLY A 58 10.00 -9.54 -17.86
CA GLY A 58 9.62 -10.75 -18.62
C GLY A 58 9.33 -10.45 -20.09
N LEU A 59 8.57 -9.38 -20.36
CA LEU A 59 8.23 -8.94 -21.72
C LEU A 59 9.47 -8.46 -22.50
N ALA A 60 10.39 -7.77 -21.83
CA ALA A 60 11.64 -7.32 -22.43
C ALA A 60 12.71 -8.43 -22.56
N GLY A 61 12.39 -9.69 -22.20
CA GLY A 61 13.31 -10.82 -22.32
C GLY A 61 14.47 -10.80 -21.32
N THR A 62 14.27 -10.18 -20.15
CA THR A 62 15.24 -10.16 -19.06
C THR A 62 14.62 -10.67 -17.75
N THR A 63 15.33 -10.51 -16.63
CA THR A 63 14.85 -10.88 -15.29
C THR A 63 14.71 -9.65 -14.42
N GLU A 64 13.80 -9.72 -13.45
CA GLU A 64 13.61 -8.63 -12.47
C GLU A 64 14.92 -8.33 -11.70
N GLY A 65 15.67 -9.35 -11.32
CA GLY A 65 16.95 -9.16 -10.63
C GLY A 65 17.99 -8.38 -11.46
N ARG A 66 17.97 -8.52 -12.80
CA ARG A 66 18.83 -7.73 -13.70
C ARG A 66 18.36 -6.28 -13.78
N LEU A 67 17.06 -6.08 -13.95
CA LEU A 67 16.43 -4.76 -13.95
C LEU A 67 16.77 -3.99 -12.66
N GLN A 68 16.57 -4.60 -11.49
CA GLN A 68 16.90 -3.98 -10.19
C GLN A 68 18.39 -3.64 -10.07
N ASN A 69 19.27 -4.51 -10.56
CA ASN A 69 20.71 -4.22 -10.58
C ASN A 69 21.08 -3.06 -11.50
N TRP A 70 20.42 -2.91 -12.66
CA TRP A 70 20.64 -1.77 -13.55
C TRP A 70 20.16 -0.46 -12.92
N LEU A 71 18.99 -0.48 -12.27
CA LEU A 71 18.48 0.69 -11.54
C LEU A 71 19.39 1.08 -10.37
N ARG A 72 19.85 0.10 -9.58
CA ARG A 72 20.82 0.34 -8.50
C ARG A 72 22.09 1.01 -9.01
N ARG A 73 22.70 0.45 -10.07
CA ARG A 73 23.91 1.03 -10.70
C ARG A 73 23.67 2.44 -11.24
N GLY A 74 22.48 2.70 -11.78
CA GLY A 74 22.10 4.03 -12.25
C GLY A 74 22.02 5.03 -11.10
N ARG A 75 21.41 4.66 -9.98
CA ARG A 75 21.32 5.52 -8.78
C ARG A 75 22.70 5.79 -8.17
N GLU A 76 23.54 4.77 -8.02
CA GLU A 76 24.92 4.92 -7.56
C GLU A 76 25.73 5.85 -8.48
N ALA A 77 25.51 5.78 -9.80
CA ALA A 77 26.16 6.67 -10.74
C ALA A 77 25.64 8.12 -10.65
N ILE A 78 24.34 8.33 -10.41
CA ILE A 78 23.75 9.66 -10.17
C ILE A 78 24.34 10.27 -8.89
N GLU A 79 24.39 9.51 -7.80
CA GLU A 79 24.98 9.94 -6.52
C GLU A 79 26.47 10.29 -6.67
N ALA A 80 27.20 9.54 -7.49
CA ALA A 80 28.60 9.83 -7.81
C ALA A 80 28.79 10.97 -8.84
N GLY A 81 27.72 11.63 -9.31
CA GLY A 81 27.77 12.70 -10.30
C GLY A 81 28.22 12.25 -11.69
N LYS A 82 28.13 10.95 -12.01
CA LYS A 82 28.57 10.37 -13.28
C LYS A 82 27.39 10.17 -14.22
N ARG A 83 27.52 10.63 -15.46
CA ARG A 83 26.54 10.31 -16.51
C ARG A 83 26.86 8.96 -17.14
N SER A 84 25.86 8.07 -17.20
CA SER A 84 25.99 6.75 -17.85
C SER A 84 24.66 6.33 -18.47
N ARG A 85 24.65 5.29 -19.32
CA ARG A 85 23.40 4.71 -19.82
C ARG A 85 22.45 4.28 -18.68
N TYR A 86 22.99 3.85 -17.54
CA TYR A 86 22.18 3.49 -16.39
C TYR A 86 21.55 4.71 -15.70
N THR A 87 22.18 5.89 -15.74
CA THR A 87 21.58 7.11 -15.20
C THR A 87 20.42 7.58 -16.05
N GLU A 88 20.58 7.53 -17.38
CA GLU A 88 19.51 7.85 -18.32
C GLU A 88 18.34 6.87 -18.17
N PHE A 89 18.65 5.58 -18.00
CA PHE A 89 17.63 4.57 -17.76
C PHE A 89 16.84 4.79 -16.47
N VAL A 90 17.49 5.18 -15.36
CA VAL A 90 16.80 5.51 -14.11
C VAL A 90 15.84 6.69 -14.31
N GLN A 91 16.28 7.76 -14.96
CA GLN A 91 15.45 8.94 -15.23
C GLN A 91 14.25 8.60 -16.12
N GLU A 92 14.44 7.76 -17.15
CA GLU A 92 13.35 7.32 -18.02
C GLU A 92 12.33 6.43 -17.30
N VAL A 93 12.80 5.57 -16.39
CA VAL A 93 11.93 4.73 -15.55
C VAL A 93 11.12 5.58 -14.59
N GLU A 94 11.74 6.53 -13.89
CA GLU A 94 11.05 7.46 -12.99
C GLU A 94 10.02 8.29 -13.75
N ARG A 95 10.36 8.77 -14.95
CA ARG A 95 9.42 9.47 -15.83
C ARG A 95 8.25 8.60 -16.26
N ALA A 96 8.49 7.33 -16.58
CA ALA A 96 7.44 6.39 -16.97
C ALA A 96 6.51 6.04 -15.80
N GLU A 97 7.07 5.83 -14.60
CA GLU A 97 6.30 5.59 -13.37
C GLU A 97 5.44 6.82 -13.03
N ALA A 98 6.00 8.04 -13.10
CA ALA A 98 5.25 9.28 -12.90
C ALA A 98 4.14 9.47 -13.95
N SER A 99 4.41 9.15 -15.21
CA SER A 99 3.40 9.23 -16.28
C SER A 99 2.22 8.29 -16.01
N TYR A 100 2.50 7.05 -15.60
CA TYR A 100 1.45 6.10 -15.22
C TYR A 100 0.66 6.57 -13.99
N GLN A 101 1.34 7.13 -12.98
CA GLN A 101 0.65 7.70 -11.81
C GLN A 101 -0.30 8.83 -12.20
N MET A 102 0.10 9.72 -13.12
CA MET A 102 -0.78 10.77 -13.64
C MET A 102 -2.02 10.19 -14.31
N THR A 103 -1.89 9.13 -15.13
CA THR A 103 -3.05 8.47 -15.73
C THR A 103 -4.00 7.85 -14.70
N LEU A 104 -3.50 7.40 -13.55
CA LEU A 104 -4.33 6.91 -12.45
C LEU A 104 -5.05 8.05 -11.73
N VAL A 105 -4.40 9.21 -11.56
CA VAL A 105 -5.02 10.40 -10.99
C VAL A 105 -6.16 10.91 -11.88
N GLU A 106 -5.93 10.95 -13.20
CA GLU A 106 -6.96 11.29 -14.19
C GLU A 106 -8.14 10.31 -14.09
N ALA A 107 -7.88 9.01 -14.12
CA ALA A 107 -8.93 7.99 -14.00
C ALA A 107 -9.70 8.06 -12.66
N SER A 108 -9.04 8.42 -11.56
CA SER A 108 -9.69 8.63 -10.26
C SER A 108 -10.59 9.86 -10.28
N THR A 109 -10.17 10.92 -10.97
CA THR A 109 -10.95 12.14 -11.15
C THR A 109 -12.19 11.89 -12.00
N ASP A 110 -12.05 11.11 -13.08
CA ASP A 110 -13.16 10.73 -13.95
C ASP A 110 -14.19 9.87 -13.19
N ALA A 111 -13.74 9.02 -12.27
CA ALA A 111 -14.63 8.21 -11.44
C ALA A 111 -15.47 9.02 -10.43
N ILE A 112 -15.17 10.31 -10.21
CA ILE A 112 -16.02 11.19 -9.40
C ILE A 112 -17.33 11.49 -10.14
N THR A 113 -17.27 11.61 -11.47
CA THR A 113 -18.43 11.94 -12.30
C THR A 113 -19.11 10.68 -12.83
N ASP A 114 -18.33 9.64 -13.16
CA ASP A 114 -18.82 8.36 -13.65
C ASP A 114 -18.87 7.30 -12.54
N LYS A 115 -20.09 6.85 -12.21
CA LYS A 115 -20.35 5.87 -11.14
C LYS A 115 -20.04 4.43 -11.55
N ASP A 116 -19.85 4.15 -12.84
CA ASP A 116 -19.55 2.80 -13.33
C ASP A 116 -18.06 2.45 -13.18
N ILE A 117 -17.20 3.46 -12.96
CA ILE A 117 -15.76 3.24 -12.76
C ILE A 117 -15.48 2.84 -11.31
N ASN A 118 -14.87 1.66 -11.13
CA ASN A 118 -14.43 1.19 -9.82
C ASN A 118 -13.15 1.89 -9.35
N ASP A 119 -13.33 3.04 -8.71
CA ASP A 119 -12.25 3.86 -8.17
C ASP A 119 -11.49 3.23 -6.96
N LYS A 120 -12.02 2.18 -6.34
CA LYS A 120 -11.36 1.55 -5.16
C LYS A 120 -9.98 1.00 -5.50
N VAL A 121 -9.85 0.36 -6.67
CA VAL A 121 -8.57 -0.23 -7.12
C VAL A 121 -7.58 0.87 -7.48
N ILE A 122 -8.07 1.97 -8.08
CA ILE A 122 -7.26 3.13 -8.48
C ILE A 122 -6.68 3.80 -7.22
N ARG A 123 -7.54 4.14 -6.24
CA ARG A 123 -7.11 4.70 -4.95
C ARG A 123 -6.14 3.79 -4.22
N TRP A 124 -6.39 2.48 -4.16
CA TRP A 124 -5.47 1.53 -3.54
C TRP A 124 -4.10 1.54 -4.22
N ARG A 125 -4.04 1.54 -5.56
CA ARG A 125 -2.77 1.61 -6.30
C ARG A 125 -1.99 2.89 -6.02
N LEU A 126 -2.67 4.04 -6.01
CA LEU A 126 -2.05 5.33 -5.69
C LEU A 126 -1.50 5.35 -4.25
N ALA A 127 -2.29 4.87 -3.29
CA ALA A 127 -1.90 4.79 -1.88
C ALA A 127 -0.68 3.89 -1.64
N VAL A 128 -0.54 2.78 -2.39
CA VAL A 128 0.63 1.88 -2.28
C VAL A 128 1.85 2.47 -2.98
N ALA A 129 1.68 3.12 -4.13
CA ALA A 129 2.80 3.64 -4.93
C ALA A 129 3.45 4.88 -4.33
N ALA A 130 2.64 5.80 -3.79
CA ALA A 130 3.12 7.03 -3.15
C ALA A 130 2.29 7.33 -1.89
N PRO A 131 2.54 6.60 -0.79
CA PRO A 131 1.77 6.75 0.44
C PRO A 131 1.80 8.18 0.99
N LYS A 132 2.95 8.87 0.87
CA LYS A 132 3.11 10.25 1.37
C LYS A 132 2.21 11.25 0.65
N ASP A 133 1.90 10.99 -0.61
CA ASP A 133 1.15 11.93 -1.47
C ASP A 133 -0.34 11.58 -1.52
N PHE A 134 -0.70 10.29 -1.37
CA PHE A 134 -2.07 9.80 -1.57
C PHE A 134 -2.70 9.13 -0.35
N THR A 135 -2.07 9.17 0.82
CA THR A 135 -2.71 8.73 2.07
C THR A 135 -2.84 9.90 3.04
N VAL A 136 -4.01 10.01 3.67
CA VAL A 136 -4.20 10.93 4.78
C VAL A 136 -3.51 10.31 6.00
N PRO A 137 -2.59 11.02 6.68
CA PRO A 137 -2.04 10.56 7.94
C PRO A 137 -3.19 10.22 8.87
N ARG A 138 -3.31 8.97 9.26
CA ARG A 138 -4.25 8.59 10.32
C ARG A 138 -3.73 9.28 11.56
N GLU A 139 -4.47 10.26 12.10
CA GLU A 139 -4.19 10.75 13.44
C GLU A 139 -4.11 9.52 14.33
N ALA A 140 -2.94 9.31 14.94
CA ALA A 140 -2.84 8.31 15.97
C ALA A 140 -3.90 8.69 16.98
N ALA A 141 -4.89 7.82 17.21
CA ALA A 141 -5.82 8.00 18.31
C ALA A 141 -4.94 8.40 19.50
N ALA A 142 -5.21 9.59 20.07
CA ALA A 142 -4.39 10.17 21.13
C ALA A 142 -4.03 9.04 22.09
N PRO A 143 -2.75 8.89 22.50
CA PRO A 143 -2.32 7.80 23.35
C PRO A 143 -3.17 7.83 24.60
N THR A 144 -4.24 7.06 24.57
CA THR A 144 -5.10 6.82 25.70
C THR A 144 -4.20 5.94 26.53
N GLY A 145 -3.72 6.51 27.63
CA GLY A 145 -2.80 5.82 28.53
C GLY A 145 -3.26 4.37 28.72
N ASN A 146 -2.29 3.46 28.67
CA ASN A 146 -2.45 2.03 28.90
C ASN A 146 -3.37 1.28 27.93
N GLY A 147 -2.94 1.13 26.66
CA GLY A 147 -3.07 -0.12 25.89
C GLY A 147 -4.44 -0.80 25.70
N HIS A 148 -5.51 -0.20 26.18
CA HIS A 148 -6.87 -0.71 26.13
C HIS A 148 -7.69 0.36 25.42
N GLY A 149 -8.22 -0.01 24.25
CA GLY A 149 -8.96 0.90 23.39
C GLY A 149 -10.16 1.56 24.09
N PRO A 150 -10.76 2.57 23.45
CA PRO A 150 -11.86 3.31 24.04
C PRO A 150 -13.07 2.39 24.08
N MET A 151 -13.50 1.95 25.27
CA MET A 151 -14.86 1.45 25.59
C MET A 151 -14.98 0.77 26.97
N PHE A 152 -13.95 0.79 27.82
CA PHE A 152 -14.11 0.40 29.22
C PHE A 152 -13.51 1.48 30.11
N GLU A 153 -14.37 2.25 30.76
CA GLU A 153 -13.97 2.99 31.96
C GLU A 153 -13.33 1.99 32.92
N PHE A 154 -12.02 2.12 33.11
CA PHE A 154 -11.31 1.39 34.15
C PHE A 154 -11.77 1.96 35.48
N ILE A 155 -12.89 1.44 35.99
CA ILE A 155 -13.29 1.63 37.38
C ILE A 155 -12.16 1.02 38.20
N THR A 156 -11.49 1.85 39.00
CA THR A 156 -10.44 1.34 39.88
C THR A 156 -11.06 0.37 40.90
N PRO A 157 -10.31 -0.62 41.43
CA PRO A 157 -10.84 -1.54 42.42
C PRO A 157 -11.50 -0.83 43.62
N ASP A 158 -11.04 0.37 43.96
CA ASP A 158 -11.59 1.18 45.04
C ASP A 158 -12.90 1.86 44.65
N GLU A 159 -13.03 2.37 43.42
CA GLU A 159 -14.30 2.90 42.90
C GLU A 159 -15.36 1.80 42.71
N ALA A 160 -14.94 0.58 42.38
CA ALA A 160 -15.83 -0.57 42.27
C ALA A 160 -16.39 -0.96 43.64
N ARG A 161 -15.57 -0.89 44.70
CA ARG A 161 -16.00 -1.11 46.09
C ARG A 161 -16.96 -0.04 46.56
N ALA A 162 -16.64 1.23 46.35
CA ALA A 162 -17.51 2.34 46.74
C ALA A 162 -18.91 2.24 46.09
N LYS A 163 -18.97 1.92 44.77
CA LYS A 163 -20.23 1.73 44.06
C LYS A 163 -21.02 0.50 44.54
N LEU A 164 -20.33 -0.52 45.05
CA LEU A 164 -20.96 -1.74 45.57
C LEU A 164 -21.51 -1.49 46.98
N ASP A 165 -20.78 -0.77 47.82
CA ASP A 165 -21.20 -0.36 49.16
C ASP A 165 -22.41 0.59 49.11
N GLU A 166 -22.42 1.54 48.16
CA GLU A 166 -23.56 2.44 47.93
C GLU A 166 -24.82 1.67 47.52
N LYS A 167 -24.68 0.70 46.60
CA LYS A 167 -25.80 -0.16 46.17
C LYS A 167 -26.29 -1.07 47.29
N MET A 168 -25.38 -1.60 48.11
CA MET A 168 -25.74 -2.47 49.22
C MET A 168 -26.46 -1.71 50.33
N THR A 169 -26.03 -0.48 50.61
CA THR A 169 -26.70 0.42 51.58
C THR A 169 -28.12 0.74 51.13
N ARG A 170 -28.28 1.15 49.86
CA ARG A 170 -29.59 1.43 49.28
C ARG A 170 -30.54 0.22 49.31
N PHE A 171 -30.01 -0.96 49.00
CA PHE A 171 -30.80 -2.20 49.03
C PHE A 171 -31.29 -2.53 50.44
N LEU A 172 -30.45 -2.34 51.46
CA LEU A 172 -30.85 -2.58 52.86
C LEU A 172 -31.89 -1.55 53.33
N GLU A 173 -31.76 -0.28 52.93
CA GLU A 173 -32.75 0.75 53.23
C GLU A 173 -34.11 0.48 52.58
N GLU A 174 -34.12 0.05 51.31
CA GLU A 174 -35.34 -0.34 50.61
C GLU A 174 -35.98 -1.57 51.26
N TYR A 175 -35.18 -2.57 51.67
CA TYR A 175 -35.68 -3.76 52.36
C TYR A 175 -36.26 -3.44 53.75
N ASP A 176 -35.62 -2.55 54.53
CA ASP A 176 -36.15 -2.12 55.83
C ASP A 176 -37.43 -1.30 55.68
N GLN A 177 -37.57 -0.52 54.61
CA GLN A 177 -38.80 0.19 54.28
C GLN A 177 -39.92 -0.78 53.88
N GLU A 178 -39.63 -1.77 53.04
CA GLU A 178 -40.60 -2.82 52.69
C GLU A 178 -41.02 -3.65 53.91
N ALA A 179 -40.08 -4.01 54.79
CA ALA A 179 -40.38 -4.74 56.02
C ALA A 179 -41.25 -3.91 56.98
N ARG A 180 -41.04 -2.60 57.05
CA ARG A 180 -41.92 -1.68 57.82
C ARG A 180 -43.29 -1.52 57.19
N ALA A 181 -43.37 -1.39 55.87
CA ALA A 181 -44.63 -1.28 55.14
C ALA A 181 -45.47 -2.56 55.24
N LEU A 182 -44.85 -3.74 55.34
CA LEU A 182 -45.55 -5.00 55.60
C LEU A 182 -45.96 -5.19 57.06
N ALA A 183 -45.33 -4.49 58.00
CA ALA A 183 -45.63 -4.58 59.43
C ALA A 183 -46.72 -3.59 59.89
N GLU A 184 -47.06 -2.57 59.09
CA GLU A 184 -48.19 -1.69 59.35
C GLU A 184 -49.51 -2.34 58.89
N PRO A 185 -50.52 -2.48 59.77
CA PRO A 185 -51.84 -2.95 59.34
C PRO A 185 -52.50 -1.89 58.43
N PRO A 186 -53.29 -2.32 57.43
CA PRO A 186 -53.86 -1.42 56.43
C PRO A 186 -54.75 -0.35 57.09
N PRO A 187 -54.79 0.89 56.57
CA PRO A 187 -55.66 1.93 57.09
C PRO A 187 -57.13 1.46 56.98
N GLU A 188 -57.90 1.65 58.06
CA GLU A 188 -59.34 1.38 58.09
C GLU A 188 -60.01 2.14 56.94
N ALA A 189 -60.78 1.41 56.12
CA ALA A 189 -61.61 2.00 55.10
C ALA A 189 -62.71 2.82 55.78
N ASP A 190 -62.64 4.14 55.63
CA ASP A 190 -63.73 5.05 56.00
C ASP A 190 -64.86 4.86 54.98
N GLU A 191 -65.88 4.10 55.36
CA GLU A 191 -67.18 4.04 54.69
C GLU A 191 -68.00 5.27 55.08
N GLY A 192 -68.44 6.05 54.09
CA GLY A 192 -69.44 7.12 54.23
C GLY A 192 -69.08 8.34 53.37
N ASP A 193 -69.92 8.89 52.51
CA ASP A 193 -71.35 8.73 52.32
C ASP A 193 -71.67 9.27 50.91
N GLU A 194 -72.59 8.61 50.22
CA GLU A 194 -73.28 9.15 49.06
C GLU A 194 -74.13 10.35 49.51
N ASP A 195 -74.15 11.48 48.80
CA ASP A 195 -75.44 12.09 48.38
C ASP A 195 -75.28 13.28 47.40
N GLU A 196 -76.37 13.47 46.67
CA GLU A 196 -76.65 14.17 45.43
C GLU A 196 -76.74 15.72 45.48
N GLY A 197 -76.85 16.32 44.29
CA GLY A 197 -77.49 17.64 44.04
C GLY A 197 -76.67 18.54 43.10
N ASP A 198 -76.82 18.44 41.77
CA ASP A 198 -77.77 19.19 40.91
C ASP A 198 -77.79 20.72 41.11
N GLY A 199 -77.74 21.46 39.99
CA GLY A 199 -78.12 22.88 39.96
C GLY A 199 -77.32 23.79 39.02
N SER A 200 -77.56 23.64 37.70
CA SER A 200 -77.60 24.66 36.63
C SER A 200 -76.60 25.83 36.61
#